data_AF-A0AAD2FKU5-F1
#
_entry.id   AF-A0AAD2FKU5-F1
#
_cell.length_a   1.000
_cell.length_b   1.000
_cell.length_c   1.000
_cell.angle_alpha   90.00
_cell.angle_beta   90.00
_cell.angle_gamma   90.00
#
_symmetry.space_group_name_H-M   'P 1'
#
loop_
_entity.id
_entity.type
_entity.pdbx_description
1 polymer ?
#
loop_
_entity_poly.entity_id
_entity_poly.type
_entity_poly.pdbx_seq_one_letter_code
_entity_poly.pdbx_strand_id
1 'polypeptide(L)'
;MLDTGAVWRYLRLVHQGYDAYSIPLRLEQLHRQLTLNSGIMTEKMGRQYNCLHKQTYDICRKAEARWQRVTNGAVPWSPQIQNFWDRQSLWKLLLKGRKQCRVSSRKIRRLMKKTKLPDAWKKTTVELEKALRNDRHEKLHAKKIHAVTWCKEFLTIQVKKSKKKQWTSLKARDRFLRLRQMKQHEEARCRRHAQSKGSTGGLQAIQVEEHLHTGQVDLRTLTDRRQGEQG
;
A
#
# COMPACT_ATOMS: atom_id res chain seq x y z
N MET A 1 -12.53 -4.83 -20.45
CA MET A 1 -11.65 -3.71 -20.81
C MET A 1 -10.52 -3.63 -19.79
N LEU A 2 -9.27 -3.85 -20.23
CA LEU A 2 -8.08 -3.69 -19.39
C LEU A 2 -7.94 -2.21 -19.00
N ASP A 3 -7.72 -1.94 -17.71
CA ASP A 3 -7.48 -0.58 -17.21
C ASP A 3 -6.20 -0.02 -17.85
N THR A 4 -6.35 0.93 -18.78
CA THR A 4 -5.24 1.52 -19.56
C THR A 4 -4.18 2.16 -18.66
N GLY A 5 -4.57 2.69 -17.49
CA GLY A 5 -3.63 3.23 -16.51
C GLY A 5 -2.85 2.16 -15.75
N ALA A 6 -3.37 0.94 -15.64
CA ALA A 6 -2.65 -0.19 -15.03
C ALA A 6 -1.56 -0.73 -15.96
N VAL A 7 -1.87 -0.88 -17.25
CA VAL A 7 -0.92 -1.31 -18.28
C VAL A 7 0.25 -0.31 -18.37
N TRP A 8 -0.03 0.99 -18.39
CA TRP A 8 1.00 2.02 -18.42
C TRP A 8 1.98 1.98 -17.24
N ARG A 9 1.48 1.68 -16.03
CA ARG A 9 2.31 1.56 -14.83
C ARG A 9 3.18 0.30 -14.84
N TYR A 10 2.66 -0.82 -15.34
CA TYR A 10 3.43 -2.04 -15.55
C TYR A 10 4.56 -1.79 -16.56
N LEU A 11 4.21 -1.26 -17.74
CA LEU A 11 5.17 -0.95 -18.79
C LEU A 11 6.25 0.00 -18.29
N ARG A 12 5.88 1.07 -17.57
CA ARG A 12 6.85 2.00 -16.99
C ARG A 12 7.85 1.32 -16.06
N LEU A 13 7.41 0.39 -15.20
CA LEU A 13 8.30 -0.33 -14.28
C LEU A 13 9.20 -1.32 -15.02
N VAL A 14 8.70 -1.96 -16.06
CA VAL A 14 9.48 -2.86 -16.92
C VAL A 14 10.56 -2.07 -17.67
N HIS A 15 10.19 -0.95 -18.30
CA HIS A 15 11.13 -0.07 -19.00
C HIS A 15 12.23 0.45 -18.06
N GLN A 16 11.86 0.94 -16.87
CA GLN A 16 12.87 1.36 -15.87
C GLN A 16 13.83 0.22 -15.48
N GLY A 17 13.33 -1.01 -15.39
CA GLY A 17 14.17 -2.18 -15.15
C GLY A 17 15.09 -2.50 -16.33
N TYR A 18 14.56 -2.43 -17.55
CA TYR A 18 15.34 -2.67 -18.78
C TYR A 18 16.44 -1.64 -18.96
N ASP A 19 16.17 -0.37 -18.66
CA ASP A 19 17.14 0.73 -18.72
C ASP A 19 18.26 0.52 -17.69
N ALA A 20 17.90 0.18 -16.44
CA ALA A 20 18.86 -0.02 -15.35
C ALA A 20 19.87 -1.16 -15.61
N TYR A 21 19.45 -2.20 -16.32
CA TYR A 21 20.32 -3.33 -16.70
C TYR A 21 20.81 -3.26 -18.15
N SER A 22 20.48 -2.17 -18.86
CA SER A 22 20.76 -1.94 -20.29
C SER A 22 20.44 -3.16 -21.16
N ILE A 23 19.30 -3.81 -20.86
CA ILE A 23 18.90 -5.06 -21.51
C ILE A 23 18.84 -4.92 -23.03
N PRO A 24 18.19 -3.89 -23.62
CA PRO A 24 18.07 -3.78 -25.07
C PRO A 24 19.45 -3.72 -25.75
N LEU A 25 20.35 -2.89 -25.24
CA LEU A 25 21.69 -2.71 -25.78
C LEU A 25 22.53 -3.99 -25.69
N ARG A 26 22.45 -4.71 -24.57
CA ARG A 26 23.15 -5.99 -24.38
C ARG A 26 22.60 -7.10 -25.28
N LEU A 27 21.30 -7.08 -25.55
CA LEU A 27 20.65 -8.04 -26.45
C LEU A 27 21.02 -7.77 -27.92
N GLU A 28 21.10 -6.50 -28.31
CA GLU A 28 21.65 -6.10 -29.63
C GLU A 28 23.12 -6.46 -29.80
N GLN A 29 23.94 -6.30 -28.76
CA GLN A 29 25.34 -6.72 -28.79
C GLN A 29 25.48 -8.23 -28.96
N LEU A 30 24.68 -9.01 -28.22
CA LEU A 30 24.64 -10.46 -28.36
C LEU A 30 24.17 -10.88 -29.76
N HIS A 31 23.15 -10.20 -30.29
CA HIS A 31 22.67 -10.44 -31.66
C HIS A 31 23.76 -10.18 -32.70
N ARG A 32 24.46 -9.05 -32.61
CA ARG A 32 25.60 -8.72 -33.48
C ARG A 32 26.70 -9.79 -33.41
N GLN A 33 27.05 -10.24 -32.21
CA GLN A 33 28.05 -11.30 -32.02
C GLN A 33 27.61 -12.63 -32.66
N LEU A 34 26.32 -12.96 -32.58
CA LEU A 34 25.77 -14.14 -33.22
C LEU A 34 25.82 -14.04 -34.75
N THR A 35 25.49 -12.88 -35.32
CA THR A 35 25.57 -12.62 -36.77
C THR A 35 27.00 -12.72 -37.29
N LEU A 36 27.97 -12.15 -36.56
CA LEU A 36 29.40 -12.26 -36.90
C LEU A 36 29.93 -13.68 -36.82
N ASN A 37 29.31 -14.53 -36.00
CA ASN A 37 29.66 -15.95 -35.85
C ASN A 37 28.81 -16.86 -36.74
N SER A 38 28.33 -16.35 -37.88
CA SER A 38 27.55 -17.11 -38.87
C SER A 38 26.25 -17.72 -38.32
N GLY A 39 25.70 -17.16 -37.24
CA GLY A 39 24.51 -17.69 -36.58
C GLY A 39 24.78 -18.82 -35.57
N ILE A 40 26.04 -19.22 -35.36
CA ILE A 40 26.40 -20.31 -34.45
C ILE A 40 26.49 -19.78 -33.02
N MET A 41 25.62 -20.28 -32.14
CA MET A 41 25.60 -19.91 -30.73
C MET A 41 26.71 -20.63 -29.96
N THR A 42 27.72 -19.88 -29.49
CA THR A 42 28.73 -20.45 -28.60
C THR A 42 28.19 -20.62 -27.19
N GLU A 43 28.80 -21.50 -26.39
CA GLU A 43 28.40 -21.74 -25.00
C GLU A 43 28.45 -20.44 -24.16
N LYS A 44 29.44 -19.58 -24.42
CA LYS A 44 29.57 -18.26 -23.78
C LYS A 44 28.39 -17.35 -24.11
N MET A 45 27.98 -17.29 -25.38
CA MET A 45 26.82 -16.52 -25.81
C MET A 45 25.52 -17.09 -25.24
N GLY A 46 25.40 -18.42 -25.15
CA GLY A 46 24.28 -19.09 -24.48
C GLY A 46 24.15 -18.72 -23.00
N ARG A 47 25.27 -18.68 -22.27
CA ARG A 47 25.29 -18.22 -20.86
C ARG A 47 24.90 -16.74 -20.74
N GLN A 48 25.36 -15.89 -21.64
CA GLN A 48 24.98 -14.47 -21.68
C GLN A 48 23.49 -14.29 -21.96
N TYR A 49 22.95 -15.04 -22.93
CA TYR A 49 21.51 -15.06 -23.23
C TYR A 49 20.70 -15.49 -22.01
N ASN A 50 21.05 -16.61 -21.39
CA ASN A 50 20.34 -17.13 -20.21
C ASN A 50 20.38 -16.14 -19.04
N CYS A 51 21.49 -15.45 -18.85
CA CYS A 51 21.61 -14.38 -17.86
C CYS A 51 20.66 -13.21 -18.17
N LEU A 52 20.65 -12.73 -19.42
CA LEU A 52 19.75 -11.66 -19.86
C LEU A 52 18.27 -12.09 -19.73
N HIS A 53 17.95 -13.31 -20.14
CA HIS A 53 16.62 -13.86 -20.04
C HIS A 53 16.15 -13.92 -18.58
N LYS A 54 16.98 -14.44 -17.67
CA LYS A 54 16.68 -14.44 -16.23
C LYS A 54 16.48 -13.03 -15.68
N GLN A 55 17.32 -12.07 -16.09
CA GLN A 55 17.18 -10.67 -15.70
C GLN A 55 15.85 -10.07 -16.18
N THR A 56 15.46 -10.32 -17.44
CA THR A 56 14.16 -9.86 -17.97
C THR A 56 12.99 -10.47 -17.21
N TYR A 57 13.06 -11.77 -16.93
CA TYR A 57 12.06 -12.49 -16.14
C TYR A 57 11.91 -11.90 -14.73
N ASP A 58 13.03 -11.65 -14.04
CA ASP A 58 13.03 -11.07 -12.70
C ASP A 58 12.47 -9.65 -12.67
N ILE A 59 12.75 -8.85 -13.70
CA ILE A 59 12.21 -7.49 -13.86
C ILE A 59 10.68 -7.56 -14.02
N CYS A 60 10.18 -8.42 -14.92
CA CYS A 60 8.75 -8.63 -15.11
C CYS A 60 8.08 -9.11 -13.83
N ARG A 61 8.66 -10.10 -13.12
CA ARG A 61 8.14 -10.60 -11.84
C ARG A 61 8.11 -9.52 -10.75
N LYS A 62 9.10 -8.65 -10.69
CA LYS A 62 9.11 -7.51 -9.74
C LYS A 62 8.02 -6.49 -10.09
N ALA A 63 7.81 -6.21 -11.38
CA ALA A 63 6.72 -5.34 -11.84
C ALA A 63 5.34 -5.94 -11.51
N GLU A 64 5.14 -7.24 -11.78
CA GLU A 64 3.94 -7.99 -11.40
C GLU A 64 3.71 -8.00 -9.89
N ALA A 65 4.74 -8.25 -9.07
CA ALA A 65 4.61 -8.28 -7.62
C ALA A 65 4.22 -6.90 -7.05
N ARG A 66 4.72 -5.81 -7.65
CA ARG A 66 4.28 -4.44 -7.32
C ARG A 66 2.82 -4.21 -7.73
N TRP A 67 2.38 -4.79 -8.83
CA TRP A 67 1.00 -4.74 -9.29
C TRP A 67 0.05 -5.54 -8.38
N GLN A 68 0.46 -6.73 -7.93
CA GLN A 68 -0.29 -7.59 -7.02
C GLN A 68 -0.49 -6.99 -5.61
N ARG A 69 0.25 -5.94 -5.23
CA ARG A 69 0.16 -5.30 -3.90
C ARG A 69 -1.00 -4.31 -3.73
N VAL A 70 -1.77 -4.01 -4.77
CA VAL A 70 -2.94 -3.09 -4.64
C VAL A 70 -4.19 -3.81 -4.14
N THR A 71 -4.25 -5.14 -4.24
CA THR A 71 -5.18 -5.96 -3.47
C THR A 71 -4.60 -6.18 -2.08
N ASN A 72 -4.90 -5.29 -1.14
CA ASN A 72 -4.51 -5.42 0.26
C ASN A 72 -4.97 -6.77 0.83
N GLY A 73 -4.06 -7.74 0.92
CA GLY A 73 -4.33 -9.12 1.32
C GLY A 73 -5.04 -9.93 0.23
N ALA A 74 -4.85 -11.25 0.24
CA ALA A 74 -5.49 -12.20 -0.68
C ALA A 74 -7.04 -12.21 -0.65
N VAL A 75 -7.66 -11.28 0.10
CA VAL A 75 -9.10 -11.11 0.22
C VAL A 75 -9.44 -9.66 -0.08
N PRO A 76 -10.17 -9.39 -1.18
CA PRO A 76 -10.73 -8.07 -1.43
C PRO A 76 -11.52 -7.59 -0.21
N TRP A 77 -11.15 -6.45 0.37
CA TRP A 77 -11.90 -5.87 1.48
C TRP A 77 -13.25 -5.34 0.96
N SER A 78 -14.32 -5.64 1.69
CA SER A 78 -15.64 -5.08 1.46
C SER A 78 -16.38 -4.84 2.79
N PRO A 79 -17.36 -3.91 2.85
CA PRO A 79 -18.16 -3.70 4.06
C PRO A 79 -18.90 -4.96 4.53
N GLN A 80 -19.34 -5.81 3.59
CA GLN A 80 -20.00 -7.08 3.90
C GLN A 80 -19.03 -8.03 4.61
N ILE A 81 -17.79 -8.16 4.11
CA ILE A 81 -16.75 -8.95 4.77
C ILE A 81 -16.40 -8.37 6.14
N GLN A 82 -16.30 -7.04 6.25
CA GLN A 82 -16.07 -6.34 7.50
C GLN A 82 -17.14 -6.67 8.56
N ASN A 83 -18.41 -6.80 8.15
CA ASN A 83 -19.50 -7.17 9.06
C ASN A 83 -19.27 -8.56 9.68
N PHE A 84 -18.80 -9.55 8.92
CA PHE A 84 -18.42 -10.86 9.48
C PHE A 84 -17.30 -10.75 10.52
N TRP A 85 -16.29 -9.91 10.27
CA TRP A 85 -15.21 -9.69 11.23
C TRP A 85 -15.71 -9.03 12.52
N ASP A 86 -16.64 -8.07 12.39
CA ASP A 86 -17.24 -7.38 13.52
C ASP A 86 -18.13 -8.34 14.34
N ARG A 87 -18.94 -9.19 13.70
CA ARG A 87 -19.73 -10.23 14.37
C ARG A 87 -18.86 -11.26 15.09
N GLN A 88 -17.83 -11.79 14.42
CA GLN A 88 -16.87 -12.71 15.06
C GLN A 88 -16.17 -12.07 16.26
N SER A 89 -15.85 -10.77 16.17
CA SER A 89 -15.25 -10.03 17.29
C SER A 89 -16.23 -9.85 18.45
N LEU A 90 -17.51 -9.62 18.16
CA LEU A 90 -18.57 -9.53 19.16
C LEU A 90 -18.71 -10.87 19.91
N TRP A 91 -18.82 -11.99 19.20
CA TRP A 91 -18.94 -13.32 19.81
C TRP A 91 -17.74 -13.68 20.67
N LYS A 92 -16.52 -13.42 20.19
CA LYS A 92 -15.30 -13.64 20.98
C LYS A 92 -15.28 -12.82 22.26
N LEU A 93 -15.72 -11.57 22.22
CA LEU A 93 -15.78 -10.70 23.40
C LEU A 93 -16.82 -11.19 24.41
N LEU A 94 -17.99 -11.62 23.95
CA LEU A 94 -19.02 -12.16 24.83
C LEU A 94 -18.57 -13.47 25.49
N LEU A 95 -17.97 -14.39 24.73
CA LEU A 95 -17.38 -15.62 25.27
C LEU A 95 -16.26 -15.32 26.28
N LYS A 96 -15.41 -14.34 25.98
CA LYS A 96 -14.37 -13.88 26.92
C LYS A 96 -14.98 -13.34 28.22
N GLY A 97 -16.07 -12.56 28.12
CA GLY A 97 -16.81 -12.08 29.29
C GLY A 97 -17.45 -13.21 30.11
N ARG A 98 -17.98 -14.26 29.46
CA ARG A 98 -18.51 -15.45 30.15
C ARG A 98 -17.44 -16.23 30.91
N LYS A 99 -16.20 -16.22 30.42
CA LYS A 99 -15.01 -16.78 31.10
C LYS A 99 -14.43 -15.85 32.19
N GLN A 100 -15.24 -14.92 32.72
CA GLN A 100 -14.87 -13.95 33.75
C GLN A 100 -13.64 -13.08 33.43
N CYS A 101 -13.24 -12.99 32.16
CA CYS A 101 -12.14 -12.13 31.76
C CYS A 101 -12.63 -10.69 31.57
N ARG A 102 -11.81 -9.71 31.97
CA ARG A 102 -12.12 -8.28 31.77
C ARG A 102 -12.32 -7.97 30.28
N VAL A 103 -13.50 -7.43 29.96
CA VAL A 103 -13.90 -7.00 28.61
C VAL A 103 -14.47 -5.58 28.64
N SER A 104 -14.23 -4.83 27.57
CA SER A 104 -14.76 -3.48 27.45
C SER A 104 -16.25 -3.48 27.09
N SER A 105 -17.11 -3.10 28.03
CA SER A 105 -18.55 -2.93 27.81
C SER A 105 -18.86 -1.93 26.69
N ARG A 106 -18.08 -0.84 26.59
CA ARG A 106 -18.16 0.14 25.49
C ARG A 106 -17.89 -0.50 24.13
N LYS A 107 -16.87 -1.35 24.03
CA LYS A 107 -16.55 -2.05 22.78
C LYS A 107 -17.67 -3.01 22.36
N ILE A 108 -18.25 -3.73 23.31
CA ILE A 108 -19.35 -4.65 23.04
C ILE A 108 -20.59 -3.90 22.56
N ARG A 109 -21.04 -2.86 23.28
CA ARG A 109 -22.16 -2.00 22.85
C ARG A 109 -21.95 -1.41 21.46
N ARG A 110 -20.73 -0.92 21.16
CA ARG A 110 -20.38 -0.40 19.82
C ARG A 110 -20.48 -1.48 18.75
N LEU A 111 -19.97 -2.68 19.02
CA LEU A 111 -20.03 -3.79 18.07
C LEU A 111 -21.46 -4.24 17.82
N MET A 112 -22.31 -4.35 18.85
CA MET A 112 -23.72 -4.69 18.68
C MET A 112 -24.46 -3.70 17.79
N LYS A 113 -24.24 -2.40 18.00
CA LYS A 113 -24.82 -1.34 17.15
C LYS A 113 -24.33 -1.48 15.71
N LYS A 114 -23.05 -1.80 15.52
CA LYS A 114 -22.43 -1.95 14.20
C LYS A 114 -22.95 -3.20 13.46
N THR A 115 -23.11 -4.32 14.17
CA THR A 115 -23.57 -5.60 13.60
C THR A 115 -25.09 -5.76 13.59
N LYS A 116 -25.84 -4.79 14.15
CA LYS A 116 -27.29 -4.82 14.32
C LYS A 116 -27.80 -6.04 15.10
N LEU A 117 -27.09 -6.41 16.16
CA LEU A 117 -27.43 -7.56 17.01
C LEU A 117 -27.65 -7.09 18.47
N PRO A 118 -28.83 -6.51 18.77
CA PRO A 118 -29.13 -5.99 20.11
C PRO A 118 -29.26 -7.10 21.16
N ASP A 119 -29.76 -8.27 20.78
CA ASP A 119 -29.99 -9.40 21.70
C ASP A 119 -28.76 -10.33 21.86
N ALA A 120 -27.59 -9.90 21.39
CA ALA A 120 -26.35 -10.69 21.44
C ALA A 120 -25.98 -11.15 22.87
N TRP A 121 -26.32 -10.37 23.90
CA TRP A 121 -26.03 -10.69 25.31
C TRP A 121 -26.92 -11.78 25.91
N LYS A 122 -28.14 -11.95 25.39
CA LYS A 122 -29.12 -12.92 25.91
C LYS A 122 -28.74 -14.36 25.55
N LYS A 123 -27.85 -14.54 24.58
CA LYS A 123 -27.39 -15.85 24.13
C LYS A 123 -26.61 -16.60 25.21
N THR A 124 -26.89 -17.90 25.31
CA THR A 124 -26.13 -18.84 26.13
C THR A 124 -24.72 -19.06 25.58
N THR A 125 -23.81 -19.60 26.39
CA THR A 125 -22.43 -19.88 25.95
C THR A 125 -22.41 -20.82 24.75
N VAL A 126 -23.25 -21.86 24.75
CA VAL A 126 -23.37 -22.83 23.64
C VAL A 126 -23.85 -22.15 22.36
N GLU A 127 -24.86 -21.29 22.46
CA GLU A 127 -25.33 -20.50 21.31
C GLU A 127 -24.28 -19.54 20.77
N LEU A 128 -23.48 -18.91 21.63
CA LEU A 128 -22.41 -18.00 21.22
C LEU A 128 -21.30 -18.74 20.46
N GLU A 129 -20.94 -19.95 20.89
CA GLU A 129 -19.96 -20.78 20.20
C GLU A 129 -20.49 -21.27 18.85
N LYS A 130 -21.77 -21.68 18.79
CA LYS A 130 -22.45 -22.05 17.54
C LYS A 130 -22.49 -20.87 16.57
N ALA A 131 -22.88 -19.69 17.04
CA ALA A 131 -22.90 -18.47 16.24
C ALA A 131 -21.51 -18.08 15.72
N LEU A 132 -20.47 -18.21 16.55
CA LEU A 132 -19.09 -17.97 16.14
C LEU A 132 -18.63 -18.96 15.06
N ARG A 133 -19.01 -20.24 15.18
CA ARG A 133 -18.70 -21.28 14.20
C ARG A 133 -19.40 -21.01 12.86
N ASN A 134 -20.69 -20.70 12.91
CA ASN A 134 -21.49 -20.35 11.73
C ASN A 134 -20.91 -19.13 11.01
N ASP A 135 -20.62 -18.05 11.74
CA ASP A 135 -20.02 -16.84 11.15
C ASP A 135 -18.63 -17.07 10.56
N ARG A 136 -17.86 -18.04 11.09
CA ARG A 136 -16.58 -18.44 10.50
C ARG A 136 -16.79 -19.16 9.18
N HIS A 137 -17.72 -20.11 9.14
CA HIS A 137 -18.06 -20.85 7.94
C HIS A 137 -18.63 -19.94 6.85
N GLU A 138 -19.63 -19.13 7.17
CA GLU A 138 -20.24 -18.15 6.27
C GLU A 138 -19.20 -17.17 5.73
N LYS A 139 -18.31 -16.65 6.58
CA LYS A 139 -17.23 -15.77 6.14
C LYS A 139 -16.30 -16.46 5.14
N LEU A 140 -15.92 -17.71 5.38
CA LEU A 140 -15.03 -18.46 4.48
C LEU A 140 -15.71 -18.72 3.13
N HIS A 141 -16.98 -19.12 3.16
CA HIS A 141 -17.80 -19.30 1.97
C HIS A 141 -17.93 -18.00 1.17
N ALA A 142 -18.35 -16.92 1.83
CA ALA A 142 -18.51 -15.60 1.24
C ALA A 142 -17.18 -15.02 0.72
N LYS A 143 -16.07 -15.29 1.41
CA LYS A 143 -14.73 -14.92 0.98
C LYS A 143 -14.35 -15.60 -0.34
N LYS A 144 -14.71 -16.87 -0.52
CA LYS A 144 -14.39 -17.63 -1.74
C LYS A 144 -15.25 -17.18 -2.92
N ILE A 145 -16.56 -16.98 -2.70
CA ILE A 145 -17.51 -16.81 -3.80
C ILE A 145 -17.79 -15.33 -4.09
N HIS A 146 -18.02 -14.51 -3.07
CA HIS A 146 -18.58 -13.17 -3.24
C HIS A 146 -17.59 -12.01 -3.04
N ALA A 147 -16.41 -12.26 -2.46
CA ALA A 147 -15.48 -11.20 -2.06
C ALA A 147 -15.12 -10.24 -3.20
N VAL A 148 -14.82 -10.78 -4.38
CA VAL A 148 -14.45 -9.98 -5.55
C VAL A 148 -15.61 -9.11 -6.00
N THR A 149 -16.80 -9.69 -6.11
CA THR A 149 -18.03 -9.00 -6.55
C THR A 149 -18.40 -7.89 -5.59
N TRP A 150 -18.47 -8.17 -4.28
CA TRP A 150 -18.78 -7.17 -3.26
C TRP A 150 -17.77 -6.03 -3.19
N CYS A 151 -16.48 -6.31 -3.39
CA CYS A 151 -15.46 -5.28 -3.47
C CYS A 151 -15.67 -4.39 -4.71
N LYS A 152 -15.89 -4.98 -5.90
CA LYS A 152 -16.16 -4.24 -7.13
C LYS A 152 -17.42 -3.37 -7.02
N GLU A 153 -18.51 -3.92 -6.50
CA GLU A 153 -19.76 -3.18 -6.25
C GLU A 153 -19.53 -2.00 -5.31
N PHE A 154 -18.83 -2.24 -4.19
CA PHE A 154 -18.53 -1.19 -3.23
C PHE A 154 -17.68 -0.08 -3.86
N LEU A 155 -16.62 -0.43 -4.58
CA LEU A 155 -15.79 0.54 -5.30
C LEU A 155 -16.60 1.33 -6.33
N THR A 156 -17.48 0.67 -7.06
CA THR A 156 -18.37 1.32 -8.04
C THR A 156 -19.30 2.33 -7.36
N ILE A 157 -19.88 1.97 -6.21
CA ILE A 157 -20.70 2.88 -5.40
C ILE A 157 -19.87 4.07 -4.91
N GLN A 158 -18.65 3.85 -4.43
CA GLN A 158 -17.76 4.92 -3.99
C GLN A 158 -17.39 5.87 -5.13
N VAL A 159 -17.10 5.34 -6.32
CA VAL A 159 -16.81 6.14 -7.52
C VAL A 159 -18.04 6.97 -7.90
N LYS A 160 -19.25 6.38 -7.93
CA LYS A 160 -20.49 7.12 -8.18
C LYS A 160 -20.74 8.22 -7.15
N LYS A 161 -20.52 7.95 -5.86
CA LYS A 161 -20.63 8.95 -4.78
C LYS A 161 -19.59 10.06 -4.91
N SER A 162 -18.37 9.73 -5.31
CA SER A 162 -17.31 10.70 -5.57
C SER A 162 -17.67 11.65 -6.72
N LYS A 163 -18.19 11.11 -7.83
CA LYS A 163 -18.67 11.91 -8.97
C LYS A 163 -19.83 12.83 -8.62
N LYS A 164 -20.70 12.42 -7.68
CA LYS A 164 -21.83 13.22 -7.20
C LYS A 164 -21.47 14.28 -6.16
N LYS A 165 -20.19 14.41 -5.78
CA LYS A 165 -19.76 15.44 -4.82
C LYS A 165 -19.70 16.80 -5.53
N GLN A 166 -20.87 17.38 -5.81
CA GLN A 166 -20.98 18.77 -6.20
C GLN A 166 -20.81 19.64 -4.96
N TRP A 167 -19.91 20.62 -5.05
CA TRP A 167 -19.66 21.55 -3.96
C TRP A 167 -20.75 22.61 -3.97
N THR A 168 -21.41 22.80 -2.83
CA THR A 168 -22.41 23.87 -2.66
C THR A 168 -21.79 25.27 -2.75
N SER A 169 -20.47 25.41 -2.53
CA SER A 169 -19.72 26.64 -2.74
C SER A 169 -18.21 26.39 -2.93
N LEU A 170 -17.51 27.35 -3.55
CA LEU A 170 -16.05 27.35 -3.67
C LEU A 170 -15.34 27.29 -2.30
N LYS A 171 -15.84 28.03 -1.30
CA LYS A 171 -15.29 27.99 0.08
C LYS A 171 -15.37 26.59 0.71
N ALA A 172 -16.46 25.85 0.47
CA ALA A 172 -16.62 24.48 0.96
C ALA A 172 -15.63 23.51 0.29
N ARG A 173 -15.39 23.70 -1.01
CA ARG A 173 -14.36 22.96 -1.77
C ARG A 173 -12.96 23.22 -1.21
N ASP A 174 -12.57 24.47 -1.05
CA ASP A 174 -11.22 24.84 -0.61
C ASP A 174 -10.94 24.41 0.83
N ARG A 175 -11.94 24.52 1.72
CA ARG A 175 -11.85 23.97 3.08
C ARG A 175 -11.64 22.46 3.06
N PHE A 176 -12.39 21.73 2.22
CA PHE A 176 -12.23 20.27 2.10
C PHE A 176 -10.85 19.88 1.54
N LEU A 177 -10.38 20.58 0.49
CA LEU A 177 -9.07 20.32 -0.10
C LEU A 177 -7.93 20.56 0.91
N ARG A 178 -7.99 21.66 1.67
CA ARG A 178 -7.04 21.94 2.76
C ARG A 178 -7.03 20.84 3.82
N LEU A 179 -8.20 20.45 4.33
CA LEU A 179 -8.31 19.37 5.34
C LEU A 179 -7.80 18.03 4.80
N ARG A 180 -8.04 17.74 3.51
CA ARG A 180 -7.55 16.53 2.85
C ARG A 180 -6.02 16.53 2.75
N GLN A 181 -5.41 17.65 2.34
CA GLN A 181 -3.95 17.80 2.31
C GLN A 181 -3.36 17.62 3.71
N MET A 182 -3.91 18.29 4.74
CA MET A 182 -3.46 18.11 6.12
C MET A 182 -3.49 16.65 6.57
N LYS A 183 -4.59 15.93 6.28
CA LYS A 183 -4.72 14.52 6.60
C LYS A 183 -3.68 13.65 5.88
N GLN A 184 -3.39 13.94 4.61
CA GLN A 184 -2.35 13.24 3.86
C GLN A 184 -0.95 13.48 4.44
N HIS A 185 -0.64 14.70 4.86
CA HIS A 185 0.60 15.02 5.57
C HIS A 185 0.70 14.25 6.88
N GLU A 186 -0.37 14.21 7.66
CA GLU A 186 -0.42 13.46 8.92
C GLU A 186 -0.19 11.96 8.70
N GLU A 187 -0.89 11.35 7.76
CA GLU A 187 -0.70 9.94 7.43
C GLU A 187 0.72 9.65 6.91
N ALA A 188 1.34 10.58 6.18
CA ALA A 188 2.72 10.47 5.74
C ALA A 188 3.72 10.59 6.91
N ARG A 189 3.44 11.43 7.91
CA ARG A 189 4.21 11.50 9.16
C ARG A 189 4.09 10.19 9.94
N CYS A 190 2.87 9.70 10.18
CA CYS A 190 2.63 8.44 10.88
C CYS A 190 3.32 7.26 10.17
N ARG A 191 3.28 7.20 8.83
CA ARG A 191 4.01 6.18 8.05
C ARG A 191 5.53 6.30 8.18
N ARG A 192 6.07 7.52 8.18
CA ARG A 192 7.51 7.78 8.42
C ARG A 192 7.94 7.29 9.80
N HIS A 193 7.18 7.64 10.84
CA HIS A 193 7.42 7.17 12.21
C HIS A 193 7.32 5.64 12.33
N ALA A 194 6.28 5.01 11.75
CA ALA A 194 6.10 3.56 11.79
C ALA A 194 7.19 2.78 11.03
N GLN A 195 7.87 3.42 10.07
CA GLN A 195 9.00 2.85 9.33
C GLN A 195 10.36 3.20 9.94
N SER A 196 10.40 3.87 11.09
CA SER A 196 11.60 4.46 11.70
C SER A 196 12.37 5.42 10.78
N LYS A 197 11.74 5.84 9.66
CA LYS A 197 12.26 6.81 8.70
C LYS A 197 12.03 8.21 9.26
N GLY A 198 12.87 8.57 10.22
CA GLY A 198 12.80 9.81 11.00
C GLY A 198 13.58 9.73 12.32
N SER A 199 14.12 8.55 12.68
CA SER A 199 15.02 8.38 13.82
C SER A 199 16.44 8.86 13.52
N THR A 200 16.88 8.83 12.26
CA THR A 200 18.12 9.44 11.80
C THR A 200 17.79 10.79 11.17
N GLY A 201 18.27 11.85 11.81
CA GLY A 201 18.00 13.25 11.49
C GLY A 201 18.14 13.57 10.01
N GLY A 202 17.08 14.19 9.46
CA GLY A 202 17.19 14.87 8.19
C GLY A 202 18.01 16.15 8.37
N LEU A 203 19.07 16.27 7.56
CA LEU A 203 20.13 17.29 7.51
C LEU A 203 21.24 17.07 8.56
N GLN A 204 22.35 16.42 8.16
CA GLN A 204 23.54 16.28 8.99
C GLN A 204 24.51 17.48 8.87
N ALA A 205 24.40 18.28 7.81
CA ALA A 205 25.29 19.41 7.55
C ALA A 205 24.71 20.27 6.43
N ILE A 206 24.66 21.60 6.62
CA ILE A 206 24.53 22.56 5.53
C ILE A 206 25.91 23.22 5.40
N GLN A 207 26.51 23.15 4.21
CA GLN A 207 27.71 23.91 3.89
C GLN A 207 27.27 25.29 3.43
N VAL A 208 27.70 26.32 4.16
CA VAL A 208 27.46 27.72 3.81
C VAL A 208 28.81 28.32 3.40
N GLU A 209 28.82 29.00 2.27
CA GLU A 209 29.99 29.70 1.76
C GLU A 209 30.03 31.09 2.42
N GLU A 210 31.04 31.35 3.25
CA GLU A 210 31.29 32.69 3.80
C GLU A 210 32.42 33.36 3.01
N HIS A 211 32.13 34.54 2.45
CA HIS A 211 33.12 35.35 1.78
C HIS A 211 33.85 36.23 2.80
N LEU A 212 35.14 35.98 3.01
CA LEU A 212 35.98 36.83 3.84
C LEU A 212 36.28 38.15 3.09
N HIS A 213 36.47 39.25 3.84
CA HIS A 213 36.80 40.57 3.27
C HIS A 213 38.10 40.58 2.45
N THR A 214 38.94 39.55 2.57
CA THR A 214 40.17 39.33 1.80
C THR A 214 39.94 38.64 0.45
N GLY A 215 38.69 38.30 0.09
CA GLY A 215 38.33 37.67 -1.18
C GLY A 215 38.48 36.14 -1.21
N GLN A 216 38.85 35.51 -0.09
CA GLN A 216 38.86 34.05 0.05
C GLN A 216 37.48 33.52 0.47
N VAL A 217 37.09 32.36 -0.08
CA VAL A 217 35.86 31.65 0.26
C VAL A 217 36.19 30.58 1.29
N ASP A 218 35.56 30.63 2.46
CA ASP A 218 35.69 29.60 3.48
C ASP A 218 34.38 28.79 3.59
N LEU A 219 34.50 27.46 3.72
CA LEU A 219 33.37 26.54 3.71
C LEU A 219 33.05 26.11 5.13
N ARG A 220 32.00 26.70 5.71
CA ARG A 220 31.61 26.41 7.09
C ARG A 220 30.48 25.39 7.11
N THR A 221 30.68 24.30 7.85
CA THR A 221 29.67 23.25 8.03
C THR A 221 28.84 23.54 9.27
N LEU A 222 27.57 23.93 9.07
CA LEU A 222 26.63 24.17 10.16
C LEU A 222 25.82 22.91 10.45
N THR A 223 25.86 22.48 11.71
CA THR A 223 25.16 21.29 12.22
C THR A 223 23.90 21.62 13.03
N ASP A 224 23.71 22.89 13.43
CA ASP A 224 22.54 23.34 14.20
C ASP A 224 21.63 24.25 13.36
N ARG A 225 20.34 23.92 13.32
CA ARG A 225 19.32 24.57 12.48
C ARG A 225 19.01 26.00 12.92
N ARG A 226 19.32 26.37 14.16
CA ARG A 226 19.09 27.74 14.68
C ARG A 226 20.11 28.76 14.19
N GLN A 227 21.28 28.32 13.74
CA GLN A 227 22.36 29.23 13.33
C GLN A 227 22.20 29.73 11.90
N GLY A 228 21.48 29.01 11.04
CA GLY A 228 21.25 29.40 9.63
C GLY A 228 20.11 30.41 9.40
N GLU A 229 19.37 30.81 10.43
CA GLU A 229 18.27 31.79 10.29
C GLU A 229 18.68 33.23 10.69
N GLN A 230 19.95 33.46 11.08
CA GLN A 230 20.44 34.79 11.50
C GLN A 230 21.64 35.34 10.69
N GLY A 231 21.92 34.77 9.50
CA GLY A 231 22.96 35.24 8.58
C GLY A 231 22.36 35.86 7.32
#